data_AF-A0A934LGK5-F1
#
_entry.id   AF-A0A934LGK5-F1
#
_cell.length_a   1.000
_cell.length_b   1.000
_cell.length_c   1.000
_cell.angle_alpha   90.00
_cell.angle_beta   90.00
_cell.angle_gamma   90.00
#
_symmetry.space_group_name_H-M   'P 1'
#
loop_
_entity.id
_entity.type
_entity.pdbx_description
1 polymer ?
#
loop_
_entity_poly.entity_id
_entity_poly.type
_entity_poly.pdbx_seq_one_letter_code
_entity_poly.pdbx_strand_id
1 'polypeptide(L)'
;MPMKKKVLVVSQKGTLVDLAVIRKDAEIIETTHLGALESFKEKVPSIIIVDDYTESGSLALGFQTYHEIRERLLPWQTLVRMGREDYPYADYIKHPNAGDKANQFFTIVESLIAA
;
A
#
# COMPACT_ATOMS: atom_id res chain seq x y z
N MET A 1 -3.77 -16.95 -20.19
CA MET A 1 -3.42 -16.90 -18.75
C MET A 1 -3.91 -15.56 -18.22
N PRO A 2 -4.61 -15.49 -17.08
CA PRO A 2 -4.97 -14.20 -16.50
C PRO A 2 -3.68 -13.43 -16.17
N MET A 3 -3.64 -12.14 -16.51
CA MET A 3 -2.54 -11.26 -16.11
C MET A 3 -2.55 -11.12 -14.59
N LYS A 4 -1.40 -11.33 -13.94
CA LYS A 4 -1.27 -11.04 -12.50
C LYS A 4 -1.50 -9.56 -12.26
N LYS A 5 -2.23 -9.22 -11.20
CA LYS A 5 -2.39 -7.82 -10.78
C LYS A 5 -1.05 -7.26 -10.32
N LYS A 6 -0.80 -6.00 -10.65
CA LYS A 6 0.39 -5.27 -10.18
C LYS A 6 0.02 -4.49 -8.93
N VAL A 7 0.76 -4.73 -7.86
CA VAL A 7 0.55 -4.07 -6.58
C VAL A 7 1.80 -3.25 -6.27
N LEU A 8 1.67 -1.93 -6.26
CA LEU A 8 2.73 -1.03 -5.83
C LEU A 8 2.61 -0.82 -4.32
N VAL A 9 3.67 -1.11 -3.59
CA VAL A 9 3.73 -0.90 -2.15
C VAL A 9 4.80 0.13 -1.85
N VAL A 10 4.35 1.29 -1.35
CA VAL A 10 5.21 2.39 -0.92
C VAL A 10 5.45 2.24 0.56
N SER A 11 6.70 1.96 0.93
CA SER A 11 7.07 1.76 2.32
C SER A 11 8.51 2.16 2.67
N GLN A 12 8.81 2.26 3.96
CA GLN A 12 10.13 2.34 4.53
C GLN A 12 10.66 0.91 4.64
N LYS A 13 11.95 0.77 4.36
CA LYS A 13 12.66 -0.51 4.33
C LYS A 13 12.43 -1.28 5.64
N GLY A 14 11.82 -2.47 5.57
CA GLY A 14 11.63 -3.37 6.71
C GLY A 14 10.17 -3.61 7.15
N THR A 15 9.21 -2.79 6.71
CA THR A 15 7.78 -3.01 7.02
C THR A 15 7.15 -4.16 6.19
N LEU A 16 7.83 -4.57 5.12
CA LEU A 16 7.27 -5.42 4.06
C LEU A 16 7.46 -6.94 4.22
N VAL A 17 8.11 -7.38 5.31
CA VAL A 17 8.44 -8.82 5.54
C VAL A 17 7.19 -9.71 5.51
N ASP A 18 6.03 -9.12 5.70
CA ASP A 18 4.75 -9.76 5.94
C ASP A 18 3.85 -9.91 4.70
N LEU A 19 4.10 -9.18 3.60
CA LEU A 19 3.32 -9.31 2.35
C LEU A 19 3.71 -10.55 1.51
N ALA A 20 4.58 -11.42 2.03
CA ALA A 20 5.05 -12.62 1.35
C ALA A 20 3.92 -13.56 0.89
N VAL A 21 2.79 -13.58 1.62
CA VAL A 21 1.59 -14.38 1.30
C VAL A 21 0.94 -13.93 -0.02
N ILE A 22 1.02 -12.65 -0.35
CA ILE A 22 0.34 -12.03 -1.50
C ILE A 22 1.04 -12.34 -2.84
N ARG A 23 2.32 -12.75 -2.80
CA ARG A 23 3.18 -12.90 -4.00
C ARG A 23 2.73 -13.98 -5.00
N LYS A 24 1.79 -14.86 -4.65
CA LYS A 24 1.33 -15.93 -5.55
C LYS A 24 0.45 -15.39 -6.68
N ASP A 25 -0.46 -14.47 -6.39
CA ASP A 25 -1.48 -13.99 -7.34
C ASP A 25 -1.26 -12.55 -7.84
N ALA A 26 -0.22 -11.89 -7.33
CA ALA A 26 0.16 -10.54 -7.73
C ALA A 26 1.65 -10.40 -8.03
N GLU A 27 1.98 -9.43 -8.89
CA GLU A 27 3.32 -8.87 -9.04
C GLU A 27 3.47 -7.73 -8.03
N ILE A 28 4.32 -7.92 -7.02
CA ILE A 28 4.60 -6.89 -6.02
C ILE A 28 5.75 -6.01 -6.48
N ILE A 29 5.52 -4.70 -6.50
CA ILE A 29 6.52 -3.67 -6.76
C ILE A 29 6.74 -2.91 -5.46
N GLU A 30 7.91 -3.07 -4.85
CA GLU A 30 8.25 -2.42 -3.58
C GLU A 30 9.06 -1.15 -3.87
N THR A 31 8.70 -0.04 -3.24
CA THR A 31 9.42 1.22 -3.36
C THR A 31 9.33 2.05 -2.08
N THR A 32 10.08 3.14 -2.02
CA THR A 32 10.00 4.14 -0.96
C THR A 32 9.25 5.37 -1.46
N HIS A 33 8.90 6.30 -0.58
CA HIS A 33 8.26 7.57 -0.96
C HIS A 33 9.05 8.33 -2.04
N LEU A 34 10.39 8.26 -2.04
CA LEU A 34 11.24 8.94 -3.03
C LEU A 34 11.07 8.39 -4.46
N GLY A 35 10.80 7.10 -4.60
CA GLY A 35 10.66 6.43 -5.90
C GLY A 35 9.20 6.12 -6.27
N ALA A 36 8.25 6.51 -5.43
CA ALA A 36 6.86 6.08 -5.54
C ALA A 36 6.18 6.60 -6.82
N LEU A 37 6.35 7.90 -7.10
CA LEU A 37 5.67 8.52 -8.24
C LEU A 37 6.22 8.04 -9.58
N GLU A 38 7.54 7.81 -9.68
CA GLU A 38 8.16 7.21 -10.87
C GLU A 38 7.69 5.77 -11.06
N SER A 39 7.74 4.96 -10.00
CA SER A 39 7.25 3.57 -10.03
C SER A 39 5.77 3.47 -10.42
N PHE A 40 4.93 4.37 -9.90
CA PHE A 40 3.52 4.46 -10.26
C PHE A 40 3.32 4.70 -11.76
N LYS A 41 4.06 5.65 -12.35
CA LYS A 41 3.97 6.00 -13.77
C LYS A 41 4.49 4.89 -14.68
N GLU A 42 5.62 4.29 -14.33
CA GLU A 42 6.27 3.29 -15.18
C GLU A 42 5.60 1.92 -15.12
N LYS A 43 5.19 1.49 -13.92
CA LYS A 43 4.69 0.12 -13.72
C LYS A 43 3.19 0.02 -13.90
N VAL A 44 2.47 1.13 -13.80
CA VAL A 44 1.02 1.25 -13.96
C VAL A 44 0.28 0.20 -13.11
N PRO A 45 0.44 0.24 -11.78
CA PRO A 45 -0.14 -0.75 -10.87
C PRO A 45 -1.67 -0.66 -10.83
N SER A 46 -2.36 -1.78 -10.61
CA SER A 46 -3.81 -1.79 -10.38
C SER A 46 -4.18 -1.50 -8.93
N ILE A 47 -3.27 -1.80 -8.00
CA ILE A 47 -3.46 -1.55 -6.57
C ILE A 47 -2.22 -0.82 -6.06
N ILE A 48 -2.44 0.24 -5.29
CA ILE A 48 -1.39 1.04 -4.67
C ILE A 48 -1.65 1.06 -3.17
N ILE A 49 -0.63 0.69 -2.40
CA ILE A 49 -0.66 0.70 -0.94
C ILE A 49 0.42 1.66 -0.49
N VAL A 50 0.04 2.71 0.24
CA VAL A 50 0.96 3.70 0.78
C VAL A 50 0.96 3.60 2.29
N ASP A 51 2.08 3.19 2.85
CA ASP A 51 2.27 3.15 4.30
C ASP A 51 2.68 4.53 4.82
N ASP A 52 2.02 4.91 5.89
CA ASP A 52 2.08 6.20 6.52
C ASP A 52 3.03 6.12 7.72
N TYR A 53 4.24 6.64 7.49
CA TYR A 53 5.32 6.67 8.46
C TYR A 53 5.13 7.83 9.42
N THR A 54 4.92 7.51 10.71
CA THR A 54 4.81 8.51 11.78
C THR A 54 5.84 8.26 12.88
N GLU A 55 7.11 7.99 12.54
CA GLU A 55 8.13 8.05 13.59
C GLU A 55 8.35 9.51 14.02
N SER A 56 7.96 9.79 15.27
CA SER A 56 8.47 10.91 16.08
C SER A 56 8.34 12.31 15.46
N GLY A 57 7.17 12.66 14.93
CA GLY A 57 6.86 14.04 14.49
C GLY A 57 7.10 14.32 13.00
N SER A 58 7.52 13.33 12.21
CA SER A 58 7.62 13.45 10.74
C SER A 58 6.36 12.89 10.06
N LEU A 59 5.23 13.58 10.23
CA LEU A 59 3.90 13.16 9.76
C LEU A 59 3.65 13.47 8.26
N ALA A 60 4.67 13.42 7.39
CA ALA A 60 4.56 14.08 6.08
C ALA A 60 4.74 13.18 4.85
N LEU A 61 5.61 12.17 4.87
CA LEU A 61 6.09 11.59 3.60
C LEU A 61 5.12 10.57 3.00
N GLY A 62 4.63 9.61 3.79
CA GLY A 62 3.63 8.64 3.31
C GLY A 62 2.32 9.33 2.93
N PHE A 63 1.84 10.25 3.78
CA PHE A 63 0.70 11.09 3.49
C PHE A 63 0.85 11.92 2.21
N GLN A 64 1.99 12.59 2.02
CA GLN A 64 2.26 13.37 0.81
C GLN A 64 2.26 12.47 -0.43
N THR A 65 2.97 11.34 -0.39
CA THR A 65 2.97 10.38 -1.51
C THR A 65 1.57 9.88 -1.84
N TYR A 66 0.76 9.59 -0.82
CA TYR A 66 -0.63 9.19 -1.01
C TYR A 66 -1.41 10.24 -1.80
N HIS A 67 -1.30 11.52 -1.42
CA HIS A 67 -1.98 12.61 -2.11
C HIS A 67 -1.49 12.81 -3.55
N GLU A 68 -0.17 12.77 -3.77
CA GLU A 68 0.42 12.89 -5.10
C GLU A 68 -0.08 11.78 -6.05
N ILE A 69 -0.20 10.55 -5.56
CA ILE A 69 -0.74 9.43 -6.35
C ILE A 69 -2.24 9.58 -6.55
N ARG A 70 -3.00 9.99 -5.52
CA ARG A 70 -4.46 10.16 -5.58
C ARG A 70 -4.90 11.12 -6.69
N GLU A 71 -4.17 12.21 -6.89
CA GLU A 71 -4.44 13.19 -7.95
C GLU A 71 -4.26 12.61 -9.37
N ARG A 72 -3.54 11.50 -9.50
CA ARG A 72 -3.15 10.87 -10.78
C ARG A 72 -3.80 9.51 -10.96
N LEU A 73 -4.73 9.15 -10.07
CA LEU A 73 -5.37 7.85 -10.04
C LEU A 73 -6.32 7.69 -11.23
N LEU A 74 -6.23 6.56 -11.93
CA LEU A 74 -7.20 6.18 -12.96
C LEU A 74 -8.42 5.50 -12.30
N PRO A 75 -9.63 5.56 -12.92
CA PRO A 75 -10.85 5.02 -12.31
C PRO A 75 -10.83 3.52 -11.97
N TRP A 76 -9.94 2.76 -12.62
CA TRP A 76 -9.78 1.32 -12.41
C TRP A 76 -8.69 0.98 -11.38
N GLN A 77 -7.92 1.97 -10.91
CA GLN A 77 -6.86 1.76 -9.92
C GLN A 77 -7.45 1.92 -8.52
N THR A 78 -6.95 1.11 -7.59
CA THR A 78 -7.27 1.20 -6.17
C THR A 78 -6.10 1.80 -5.42
N LEU A 79 -6.35 2.82 -4.60
CA LEU A 79 -5.35 3.42 -3.72
C LEU A 79 -5.80 3.28 -2.27
N VAL A 80 -4.89 2.77 -1.45
CA VAL A 80 -5.11 2.50 -0.03
C VAL A 80 -4.00 3.18 0.76
N ARG A 81 -4.37 3.84 1.86
CA ARG A 81 -3.42 4.31 2.86
C ARG A 81 -3.39 3.33 4.01
N MET A 82 -2.23 3.09 4.59
CA MET A 82 -2.10 2.30 5.82
C MET A 82 -1.13 2.95 6.80
N GLY A 83 -1.12 2.54 8.07
CA GLY A 83 -0.14 3.01 9.05
C GLY A 83 -0.47 2.53 10.47
N ARG A 84 0.40 2.79 11.45
CA ARG A 84 0.22 2.26 12.82
C ARG A 84 -0.78 3.03 13.69
N GLU A 85 -1.01 4.29 13.35
CA GLU A 85 -1.86 5.20 14.11
C GLU A 85 -3.35 4.90 13.93
N ASP A 86 -4.19 5.44 14.82
CA ASP A 86 -5.64 5.43 14.63
C ASP A 86 -6.08 6.72 13.93
N TYR A 87 -6.30 6.64 12.62
CA TYR A 87 -6.88 7.75 11.86
C TYR A 87 -8.33 7.49 11.45
N PRO A 88 -9.23 8.48 11.55
CA PRO A 88 -10.64 8.34 11.21
C PRO A 88 -10.90 8.56 9.70
N TYR A 89 -10.01 8.09 8.82
CA TYR A 89 -10.19 8.22 7.38
C TYR A 89 -10.78 6.94 6.78
N ALA A 90 -11.74 7.08 5.87
CA ALA A 90 -12.44 5.93 5.28
C ALA A 90 -11.55 5.06 4.38
N ASP A 91 -10.45 5.62 3.87
CA ASP A 91 -9.46 5.00 2.99
C ASP A 91 -8.18 4.58 3.73
N TYR A 92 -8.21 4.59 5.07
CA TYR A 92 -7.10 4.23 5.93
C TYR A 92 -7.28 2.85 6.55
N ILE A 93 -6.26 2.00 6.38
CA ILE A 93 -6.17 0.69 7.01
C ILE A 93 -5.15 0.76 8.12
N LYS A 94 -5.59 0.54 9.36
CA LYS A 94 -4.67 0.43 10.49
C LYS A 94 -3.77 -0.80 10.33
N HIS A 95 -2.47 -0.57 10.29
CA HIS A 95 -1.46 -1.60 10.42
C HIS A 95 -1.61 -2.23 11.81
N PRO A 96 -1.83 -3.54 11.87
CA PRO A 96 -2.03 -4.22 13.13
C PRO A 96 -0.73 -4.25 13.95
N ASN A 97 -0.86 -4.06 15.27
CA ASN A 97 0.17 -4.54 16.20
C ASN A 97 0.13 -6.07 16.18
N ALA A 98 1.30 -6.72 16.21
CA ALA A 98 1.48 -8.16 15.99
C ALA A 98 0.37 -9.05 16.63
N GLY A 99 -0.11 -10.07 15.89
CA GLY A 99 -1.17 -11.00 16.33
C GLY A 99 -2.36 -11.09 15.37
N ASP A 100 -3.56 -11.40 15.89
CA ASP A 100 -4.79 -11.68 15.10
C ASP A 100 -5.22 -10.55 14.15
N LYS A 101 -4.82 -9.30 14.42
CA LYS A 101 -5.11 -8.17 13.56
C LYS A 101 -4.28 -8.19 12.26
N ALA A 102 -3.11 -8.85 12.25
CA ALA A 102 -2.31 -9.11 11.05
C ALA A 102 -3.10 -9.90 10.01
N ASN A 103 -3.82 -10.94 10.45
CA ASN A 103 -4.64 -11.77 9.57
C ASN A 103 -5.78 -10.97 8.90
N GLN A 104 -6.42 -10.05 9.64
CA GLN A 104 -7.47 -9.18 9.09
C GLN A 104 -6.91 -8.22 8.03
N PHE A 105 -5.73 -7.65 8.27
CA PHE A 105 -5.04 -6.80 7.30
C PHE A 105 -4.76 -7.56 6.00
N PHE A 106 -4.20 -8.78 6.09
CA PHE A 106 -3.95 -9.59 4.90
C PHE A 106 -5.23 -9.97 4.18
N THR A 107 -6.30 -10.30 4.90
CA THR A 107 -7.60 -10.60 4.27
C THR A 107 -8.13 -9.42 3.45
N ILE A 108 -7.99 -8.18 3.96
CA ILE A 108 -8.41 -6.99 3.21
C ILE A 108 -7.54 -6.84 1.95
N VAL A 109 -6.21 -6.92 2.07
CA VAL A 109 -5.31 -6.79 0.92
C VAL A 109 -5.54 -7.91 -0.10
N GLU A 110 -5.74 -9.14 0.34
CA GLU A 110 -6.10 -10.28 -0.51
C GLU A 110 -7.43 -10.05 -1.23
N SER A 111 -8.44 -9.52 -0.55
CA SER A 111 -9.74 -9.23 -1.18
C SER A 111 -9.62 -8.19 -2.30
N LEU A 112 -8.79 -7.16 -2.13
CA LEU A 112 -8.51 -6.17 -3.17
C LEU A 112 -7.81 -6.81 -4.37
N ILE A 113 -6.93 -7.77 -4.13
CA ILE A 113 -6.19 -8.49 -5.16
C ILE A 113 -7.07 -9.53 -5.85
N ALA A 114 -8.07 -10.09 -5.19
CA ALA A 114 -9.01 -11.02 -5.79
C ALA A 114 -10.10 -10.34 -6.65
N ALA A 115 -10.50 -9.10 -6.32
CA ALA A 115 -11.61 -8.36 -6.95
C ALA A 115 -11.30 -7.76 -8.33
#